data_AF-W7Q499-F1
#
_entry.id   AF-W7Q499-F1
#
_cell.length_a   1.000
_cell.length_b   1.000
_cell.length_c   1.000
_cell.angle_alpha   90.00
_cell.angle_beta   90.00
_cell.angle_gamma   90.00
#
_symmetry.space_group_name_H-M   'P 1'
#
loop_
_entity.id
_entity.type
_entity.pdbx_description
1 polymer ?
#
loop_
_entity_poly.entity_id
_entity_poly.type
_entity_poly.pdbx_seq_one_letter_code
_entity_poly.pdbx_strand_id
1 'polypeptide(L)'
;MTELAPDTSIPNAIPHWAKTEAAKRWVLDNLGRWNWFRPEDPGARPVFHMLAEGHTPVPMGHVGGVVTISVAEADPILSTSRREALEEPYRTMIGHMRHEIAHMLWWRLSLRDDFLDAFRTTFGDERQDYPAALKRHYHEGPPLDWRSSFVSTYASAHPHEDWAETASHLLHLTDIADSFVAAGLSSADLPYPGWDPYMEADAERLIHVATHQVMAINHINRAMGLSDLYPFVLSQAVRRKLVFMHGWLRRGAQGL
;
A
#
# COMPACT_ATOMS: atom_id res chain seq x y z
N MET A 1 15.91 5.59 10.31
CA MET A 1 15.47 5.59 8.89
C MET A 1 14.83 6.93 8.48
N THR A 2 14.41 7.82 9.39
CA THR A 2 14.06 9.21 9.00
C THR A 2 15.32 10.06 8.96
N GLU A 3 15.55 10.73 7.85
CA GLU A 3 16.70 11.63 7.66
C GLU A 3 16.28 13.09 7.70
N LEU A 4 15.13 13.41 7.10
CA LEU A 4 14.56 14.76 7.13
C LEU A 4 13.26 14.77 7.93
N ALA A 5 13.27 15.54 9.02
CA ALA A 5 12.12 15.80 9.89
C ALA A 5 11.35 17.04 9.44
N PRO A 6 10.06 17.17 9.78
CA PRO A 6 9.26 18.30 9.34
C PRO A 6 9.69 19.59 10.05
N ASP A 7 9.50 20.73 9.38
CA ASP A 7 9.68 22.04 10.00
C ASP A 7 8.72 22.20 11.19
N THR A 8 9.30 22.32 12.38
CA THR A 8 8.58 22.36 13.65
C THR A 8 7.91 23.71 13.91
N SER A 9 8.23 24.74 13.11
CA SER A 9 7.54 26.03 13.14
C SER A 9 6.14 25.96 12.49
N ILE A 10 5.88 24.95 11.66
CA ILE A 10 4.57 24.75 11.03
C ILE A 10 3.57 24.21 12.07
N PRO A 11 2.38 24.82 12.20
CA PRO A 11 1.36 24.36 13.13
C PRO A 11 1.04 22.86 12.97
N ASN A 12 0.91 22.16 14.09
CA ASN A 12 0.62 20.72 14.16
C ASN A 12 1.67 19.79 13.52
N ALA A 13 2.84 20.29 13.08
CA ALA A 13 3.88 19.45 12.49
C ALA A 13 4.31 18.29 13.42
N ILE A 14 4.55 18.58 14.70
CA ILE A 14 4.98 17.58 15.69
C ILE A 14 3.94 16.46 15.92
N PRO A 15 2.67 16.74 16.28
CA PRO A 15 1.69 15.66 16.48
C PRO A 15 1.41 14.87 15.19
N HIS A 16 1.42 15.53 14.03
CA HIS A 16 1.29 14.85 12.74
C HIS A 16 2.49 13.95 12.43
N TRP A 17 3.70 14.42 12.74
CA TRP A 17 4.91 13.63 12.60
C TRP A 17 4.88 12.39 13.48
N ALA A 18 4.45 12.50 14.74
CA ALA A 18 4.35 11.36 15.65
C ALA A 18 3.41 10.25 15.11
N LYS A 19 2.26 10.63 14.54
CA LYS A 19 1.33 9.69 13.88
C LYS A 19 1.95 9.06 12.62
N THR A 20 2.66 9.86 11.82
CA THR A 20 3.36 9.39 10.61
C THR A 20 4.47 8.40 10.95
N GLU A 21 5.25 8.67 12.00
CA GLU A 21 6.27 7.77 12.54
C GLU A 21 5.67 6.46 13.10
N ALA A 22 4.49 6.53 13.72
CA ALA A 22 3.77 5.33 14.15
C ALA A 22 3.33 4.46 12.96
N ALA A 23 2.75 5.07 11.92
CA ALA A 23 2.37 4.36 10.71
C ALA A 23 3.58 3.76 9.97
N LYS A 24 4.69 4.49 9.88
CA LYS A 24 5.96 3.97 9.35
C LYS A 24 6.41 2.73 10.10
N ARG A 25 6.48 2.80 11.44
CA ARG A 25 6.92 1.67 12.27
C ARG A 25 6.01 0.46 12.08
N TRP A 26 4.69 0.67 12.03
CA TRP A 26 3.72 -0.38 11.73
C TRP A 26 4.04 -1.08 10.41
N VAL A 27 4.17 -0.32 9.32
CA VAL A 27 4.43 -0.88 7.98
C VAL A 27 5.79 -1.56 7.89
N LEU A 28 6.84 -0.99 8.50
CA LEU A 28 8.18 -1.59 8.51
C LEU A 28 8.25 -2.89 9.31
N ASP A 29 7.55 -2.96 10.45
CA ASP A 29 7.55 -4.18 11.27
C ASP A 29 6.86 -5.34 10.53
N ASN A 30 5.76 -5.02 9.87
CA ASN A 30 4.97 -5.94 9.06
C ASN A 30 5.72 -6.43 7.83
N LEU A 31 6.32 -5.54 7.04
CA LEU A 31 7.21 -5.93 5.93
C LEU A 31 8.40 -6.75 6.42
N GLY A 32 8.87 -6.47 7.64
CA GLY A 32 9.93 -7.22 8.28
C GLY A 32 9.57 -8.65 8.64
N ARG A 33 8.29 -9.05 8.62
CA ARG A 33 7.86 -10.47 8.71
C ARG A 33 8.09 -11.24 7.41
N TRP A 34 8.24 -10.53 6.30
CA TRP A 34 8.83 -11.05 5.05
C TRP A 34 10.30 -10.65 4.94
N ASN A 35 10.98 -10.40 6.06
CA ASN A 35 12.42 -10.11 6.14
C ASN A 35 12.89 -8.83 5.41
N TRP A 36 11.98 -7.96 4.95
CA TRP A 36 12.38 -6.68 4.37
C TRP A 36 12.91 -5.74 5.45
N PHE A 37 14.04 -5.08 5.15
CA PHE A 37 14.62 -4.00 5.96
C PHE A 37 15.01 -4.40 7.39
N ARG A 38 15.03 -5.71 7.69
CA ARG A 38 15.56 -6.27 8.93
C ARG A 38 17.10 -6.29 8.89
N PRO A 39 17.80 -6.49 10.02
CA PRO A 39 19.26 -6.57 10.03
C PRO A 39 19.86 -7.61 9.07
N GLU A 40 19.12 -8.68 8.80
CA GLU A 40 19.51 -9.78 7.90
C GLU A 40 19.37 -9.41 6.42
N ASP A 41 18.70 -8.30 6.09
CA ASP A 41 18.55 -7.78 4.74
C ASP A 41 19.75 -6.90 4.36
N PRO A 42 20.64 -7.36 3.46
CA PRO A 42 21.83 -6.61 3.07
C PRO A 42 21.53 -5.50 2.05
N GLY A 43 20.30 -5.43 1.51
CA GLY A 43 19.95 -4.47 0.48
C GLY A 43 19.77 -3.04 1.00
N ALA A 44 19.54 -2.12 0.06
CA ALA A 44 19.31 -0.72 0.38
C ALA A 44 18.13 -0.55 1.35
N ARG A 45 18.33 0.29 2.37
CA ARG A 45 17.30 0.62 3.36
C ARG A 45 16.52 1.85 2.91
N PRO A 46 15.21 1.93 3.20
CA PRO A 46 14.43 3.13 2.91
C PRO A 46 14.93 4.29 3.77
N VAL A 47 15.09 5.43 3.14
CA VAL A 47 15.28 6.73 3.80
C VAL A 47 13.96 7.47 3.75
N PHE A 48 13.53 8.05 4.87
CA PHE A 48 12.28 8.80 4.93
C PHE A 48 12.54 10.30 5.07
N HIS A 49 11.93 11.07 4.17
CA HIS A 49 11.73 12.51 4.30
C HIS A 49 10.28 12.75 4.73
N MET A 50 10.08 13.18 5.97
CA MET A 50 8.76 13.48 6.50
C MET A 50 8.62 15.00 6.60
N LEU A 51 7.80 15.57 5.74
CA LEU A 51 7.71 17.02 5.57
C LEU A 51 6.35 17.54 6.03
N ALA A 52 6.33 18.69 6.69
CA ALA A 52 5.10 19.40 7.00
C ALA A 52 4.70 20.29 5.83
N GLU A 53 3.39 20.39 5.60
CA GLU A 53 2.84 21.28 4.57
C GLU A 53 2.59 22.66 5.16
N GLY A 54 3.16 23.68 4.54
CA GLY A 54 2.79 25.07 4.76
C GLY A 54 1.71 25.49 3.77
N HIS A 55 1.94 26.59 3.04
CA HIS A 55 1.04 27.02 1.96
C HIS A 55 1.19 26.19 0.67
N THR A 56 2.32 25.50 0.50
CA THR A 56 2.59 24.66 -0.68
C THR A 56 2.51 23.20 -0.27
N PRO A 57 1.72 22.37 -0.99
CA PRO A 57 1.70 20.92 -0.77
C PRO A 57 3.09 20.32 -0.96
N VAL A 58 3.41 19.32 -0.14
CA VAL A 58 4.64 18.55 -0.29
C VAL A 58 4.47 17.58 -1.45
N PRO A 59 5.41 17.51 -2.41
CA PRO A 59 5.43 16.43 -3.38
C PRO A 59 5.76 15.12 -2.64
N MET A 60 4.81 14.19 -2.64
CA MET A 60 5.00 12.84 -2.12
C MET A 60 5.50 11.94 -3.25
N GLY A 61 6.19 10.87 -2.88
CA GLY A 61 6.75 9.94 -3.85
C GLY A 61 8.02 9.27 -3.36
N HIS A 62 8.63 8.52 -4.28
CA HIS A 62 9.89 7.85 -4.07
C HIS A 62 10.90 8.17 -5.17
N VAL A 63 12.14 8.48 -4.80
CA VAL A 63 13.27 8.63 -5.74
C VAL A 63 14.55 8.07 -5.10
N GLY A 64 15.20 7.11 -5.76
CA GLY A 64 16.55 6.65 -5.39
C GLY A 64 16.67 6.11 -3.96
N GLY A 65 15.64 5.46 -3.42
CA GLY A 65 15.61 4.94 -2.05
C GLY A 65 15.04 5.91 -1.01
N VAL A 66 14.77 7.16 -1.41
CA VAL A 66 14.16 8.18 -0.55
C VAL A 66 12.66 8.18 -0.73
N VAL A 67 11.94 7.88 0.34
CA VAL A 67 10.48 7.94 0.46
C VAL A 67 10.10 9.29 1.08
N THR A 68 9.39 10.13 0.33
CA THR A 68 8.93 11.44 0.79
C THR A 68 7.45 11.40 1.11
N ILE A 69 7.10 11.77 2.34
CA ILE A 69 5.73 11.73 2.85
C ILE A 69 5.39 13.06 3.52
N SER A 70 4.19 13.57 3.20
CA SER A 70 3.60 14.67 3.93
C SER A 70 3.06 14.19 5.28
N VAL A 71 3.53 14.78 6.38
CA VAL A 71 2.94 14.50 7.70
C VAL A 71 1.51 15.05 7.81
N ALA A 72 1.12 16.00 6.96
CA ALA A 72 -0.22 16.57 6.96
C ALA A 72 -1.30 15.53 6.62
N GLU A 73 -0.94 14.42 5.95
CA GLU A 73 -1.86 13.29 5.74
C GLU A 73 -2.36 12.65 7.06
N ALA A 74 -1.74 12.97 8.20
CA ALA A 74 -2.18 12.53 9.52
C ALA A 74 -3.33 13.38 10.11
N ASP A 75 -3.66 14.50 9.46
CA ASP A 75 -4.77 15.37 9.83
C ASP A 75 -6.09 14.74 9.38
N PRO A 76 -7.02 14.41 10.29
CA PRO A 76 -8.32 13.84 9.94
C PRO A 76 -9.17 14.73 9.04
N ILE A 77 -9.05 16.05 9.16
CA ILE A 77 -9.81 17.01 8.34
C ILE A 77 -9.25 16.99 6.93
N LEU A 78 -7.93 17.19 6.78
CA LEU A 78 -7.29 17.18 5.48
C LEU A 78 -7.46 15.82 4.78
N SER A 79 -7.30 14.72 5.53
CA SER A 79 -7.50 13.37 5.03
C SER A 79 -8.93 13.19 4.51
N THR A 80 -9.94 13.64 5.24
CA THR A 80 -11.34 13.59 4.79
C THR A 80 -11.58 14.46 3.55
N SER A 81 -11.08 15.69 3.53
CA SER A 81 -11.23 16.60 2.39
C SER A 81 -10.53 16.07 1.13
N ARG A 82 -9.32 15.53 1.26
CA ARG A 82 -8.59 14.92 0.14
C ARG A 82 -9.27 13.65 -0.35
N ARG A 83 -9.74 12.82 0.57
CA ARG A 83 -10.50 11.60 0.28
C ARG A 83 -11.72 11.90 -0.58
N GLU A 84 -12.48 12.94 -0.22
CA GLU A 84 -13.63 13.41 -1.00
C GLU A 84 -13.22 14.01 -2.34
N ALA A 85 -12.21 14.89 -2.36
CA ALA A 85 -11.76 15.57 -3.57
C ALA A 85 -11.15 14.64 -4.62
N LEU A 86 -10.55 13.53 -4.20
CA LEU A 86 -9.89 12.55 -5.06
C LEU A 86 -10.73 11.29 -5.30
N GLU A 87 -11.97 11.26 -4.79
CA GLU A 87 -12.87 10.11 -4.86
C GLU A 87 -12.21 8.80 -4.36
N GLU A 88 -11.27 8.92 -3.42
CA GLU A 88 -10.60 7.79 -2.83
C GLU A 88 -11.47 7.23 -1.71
N PRO A 89 -11.92 5.97 -1.75
CA PRO A 89 -12.83 5.49 -0.72
C PRO A 89 -12.12 5.15 0.60
N TYR A 90 -10.78 5.06 0.60
CA TYR A 90 -9.95 4.73 1.75
C TYR A 90 -8.66 5.57 1.73
N ARG A 91 -8.53 6.50 2.69
CA ARG A 91 -7.34 7.34 2.87
C ARG A 91 -6.90 7.27 4.34
N THR A 92 -5.78 6.61 4.61
CA THR A 92 -5.19 6.52 5.96
C THR A 92 -3.68 6.69 5.87
N MET A 93 -3.05 7.19 6.93
CA MET A 93 -1.60 7.33 6.98
C MET A 93 -0.87 5.99 6.79
N ILE A 94 -1.43 4.86 7.28
CA ILE A 94 -0.87 3.53 7.03
C ILE A 94 -0.99 3.15 5.55
N GLY A 95 -2.14 3.42 4.92
CA GLY A 95 -2.35 3.18 3.48
C GLY A 95 -1.35 3.97 2.62
N HIS A 96 -1.13 5.24 2.96
CA HIS A 96 -0.16 6.11 2.28
C HIS A 96 1.26 5.61 2.45
N MET A 97 1.64 5.27 3.67
CA MET A 97 2.96 4.70 3.96
C MET A 97 3.20 3.42 3.15
N ARG A 98 2.20 2.56 3.03
CA ARG A 98 2.28 1.33 2.21
C ARG A 98 2.43 1.63 0.72
N HIS A 99 1.68 2.60 0.20
CA HIS A 99 1.81 3.05 -1.19
C HIS A 99 3.23 3.54 -1.47
N GLU A 100 3.72 4.46 -0.64
CA GLU A 100 5.01 5.11 -0.88
C GLU A 100 6.20 4.16 -0.69
N ILE A 101 6.14 3.27 0.30
CA ILE A 101 7.18 2.24 0.48
C ILE A 101 7.12 1.17 -0.61
N ALA A 102 5.98 0.96 -1.27
CA ALA A 102 5.88 0.01 -2.37
C ALA A 102 6.72 0.45 -3.58
N HIS A 103 6.86 1.75 -3.83
CA HIS A 103 7.78 2.26 -4.86
C HIS A 103 9.25 1.96 -4.52
N MET A 104 9.63 2.02 -3.24
CA MET A 104 10.95 1.58 -2.78
C MET A 104 11.17 0.07 -2.98
N LEU A 105 10.17 -0.75 -2.65
CA LEU A 105 10.21 -2.20 -2.88
C LEU A 105 10.35 -2.51 -4.39
N TRP A 106 9.60 -1.81 -5.24
CA TRP A 106 9.74 -1.94 -6.70
C TRP A 106 11.16 -1.61 -7.15
N TRP A 107 11.71 -0.48 -6.69
CA TRP A 107 13.06 -0.05 -7.08
C TRP A 107 14.13 -1.07 -6.68
N ARG A 108 13.98 -1.72 -5.52
CA ARG A 108 14.89 -2.80 -5.11
C ARG A 108 14.76 -4.04 -5.98
N LEU A 109 13.53 -4.42 -6.32
CA LEU A 109 13.25 -5.59 -7.16
C LEU A 109 13.66 -5.35 -8.62
N SER A 110 13.56 -4.12 -9.11
CA SER A 110 13.89 -3.75 -10.50
C SER A 110 15.38 -3.78 -10.82
N LEU A 111 16.24 -4.00 -9.81
CA LEU A 111 17.65 -4.33 -10.02
C LEU A 111 17.83 -5.73 -10.65
N ARG A 112 16.78 -6.54 -10.73
CA ARG A 112 16.79 -7.85 -11.36
C ARG A 112 16.03 -7.83 -12.69
N ASP A 113 16.67 -8.37 -13.73
CA ASP A 113 16.08 -8.44 -15.06
C ASP A 113 14.82 -9.34 -15.10
N ASP A 114 14.83 -10.46 -14.36
CA ASP A 114 13.70 -11.39 -14.30
C ASP A 114 12.45 -10.77 -13.66
N PHE A 115 12.62 -9.83 -12.74
CA PHE A 115 11.53 -9.06 -12.17
C PHE A 115 10.94 -8.08 -13.19
N LEU A 116 11.78 -7.32 -13.91
CA LEU A 116 11.31 -6.31 -14.86
C LEU A 116 10.48 -6.90 -16.00
N ASP A 117 10.89 -8.04 -16.56
CA ASP A 117 10.13 -8.71 -17.61
C ASP A 117 8.78 -9.23 -17.09
N ALA A 118 8.79 -9.81 -15.90
CA ALA A 118 7.58 -10.32 -15.25
C ALA A 118 6.64 -9.18 -14.81
N PHE A 119 7.20 -8.04 -14.39
CA PHE A 119 6.50 -6.82 -14.05
C PHE A 119 5.77 -6.27 -15.27
N ARG A 120 6.48 -6.08 -16.39
CA ARG A 120 5.88 -5.54 -17.63
C ARG A 120 4.78 -6.42 -18.19
N THR A 121 4.92 -7.73 -18.04
CA THR A 121 3.87 -8.70 -18.41
C THR A 121 2.60 -8.53 -17.58
N THR A 122 2.73 -8.08 -16.32
CA THR A 122 1.63 -8.04 -15.34
C THR A 122 1.00 -6.65 -15.18
N PHE A 123 1.83 -5.60 -15.15
CA PHE A 123 1.44 -4.21 -14.88
C PHE A 123 1.54 -3.30 -16.10
N GLY A 124 2.22 -3.73 -17.17
CA GLY A 124 2.47 -2.92 -18.36
C GLY A 124 3.81 -2.19 -18.34
N ASP A 125 4.07 -1.39 -19.38
CA ASP A 125 5.36 -0.73 -19.59
C ASP A 125 5.53 0.50 -18.69
N GLU A 126 6.38 0.40 -17.69
CA GLU A 126 6.68 1.46 -16.72
C GLU A 126 7.53 2.60 -17.29
N ARG A 127 8.09 2.45 -18.49
CA ARG A 127 8.92 3.48 -19.15
C ARG A 127 8.08 4.59 -19.77
N GLN A 128 6.75 4.49 -19.69
CA GLN A 128 5.84 5.55 -20.08
C GLN A 128 6.21 6.85 -19.35
N ASP A 129 6.02 7.99 -20.02
CA ASP A 129 6.29 9.30 -19.42
C ASP A 129 5.34 9.51 -18.23
N TYR A 130 5.90 9.39 -17.02
CA TYR A 130 5.15 9.42 -15.78
C TYR A 130 4.40 10.75 -15.56
N PRO A 131 5.04 11.93 -15.66
CA PRO A 131 4.33 13.20 -15.60
C PRO A 131 3.20 13.34 -16.63
N ALA A 132 3.42 12.90 -17.88
CA ALA A 132 2.40 12.97 -18.92
C ALA A 132 1.23 12.00 -18.62
N ALA A 133 1.51 10.81 -18.10
CA ALA A 133 0.50 9.82 -17.73
C ALA A 133 -0.40 10.34 -16.59
N LEU A 134 0.18 10.91 -15.53
CA LEU A 134 -0.60 11.52 -14.45
C LEU A 134 -1.43 12.71 -14.94
N LYS A 135 -0.86 13.58 -15.79
CA LYS A 135 -1.59 14.70 -16.37
C LYS A 135 -2.80 14.24 -17.16
N ARG A 136 -2.67 13.18 -17.97
CA ARG A 136 -3.81 12.57 -18.69
C ARG A 136 -4.85 12.05 -17.71
N HIS A 137 -4.44 11.30 -16.68
CA HIS A 137 -5.37 10.77 -15.69
C HIS A 137 -6.20 11.87 -15.00
N TYR A 138 -5.59 12.96 -14.56
CA TYR A 138 -6.32 14.07 -13.94
C TYR A 138 -7.20 14.88 -14.91
N HIS A 139 -6.89 14.86 -16.21
CA HIS A 139 -7.67 15.58 -17.22
C HIS A 139 -8.81 14.76 -17.83
N GLU A 140 -8.55 13.48 -18.12
CA GLU A 140 -9.45 12.58 -18.85
C GLU A 140 -10.16 11.59 -17.92
N GLY A 141 -9.66 11.42 -16.69
CA GLY A 141 -10.13 10.41 -15.75
C GLY A 141 -9.56 9.01 -16.02
N PRO A 142 -9.99 8.00 -15.24
CA PRO A 142 -9.62 6.60 -15.48
C PRO A 142 -10.34 6.03 -16.73
N PRO A 143 -9.82 4.96 -17.36
CA PRO A 143 -10.55 4.22 -18.39
C PRO A 143 -11.93 3.77 -17.91
N LEU A 144 -12.95 3.77 -18.78
CA LEU A 144 -14.34 3.45 -18.40
C LEU A 144 -14.48 2.07 -17.72
N ASP A 145 -13.67 1.11 -18.14
CA ASP A 145 -13.64 -0.27 -17.66
C ASP A 145 -12.56 -0.53 -16.62
N TRP A 146 -12.01 0.51 -15.97
CA TRP A 146 -10.89 0.38 -15.02
C TRP A 146 -11.13 -0.68 -13.93
N ARG A 147 -12.37 -0.82 -13.44
CA ARG A 147 -12.76 -1.80 -12.41
C ARG A 147 -12.52 -3.26 -12.82
N SER A 148 -12.40 -3.53 -14.11
CA SER A 148 -12.07 -4.87 -14.62
C SER A 148 -10.62 -5.24 -14.35
N SER A 149 -9.72 -4.25 -14.24
CA SER A 149 -8.27 -4.43 -14.33
C SER A 149 -7.49 -3.81 -13.18
N PHE A 150 -8.01 -2.77 -12.52
CA PHE A 150 -7.31 -1.97 -11.53
C PHE A 150 -8.09 -1.91 -10.21
N VAL A 151 -7.36 -1.83 -9.10
CA VAL A 151 -7.95 -1.80 -7.75
C VAL A 151 -8.52 -0.43 -7.37
N SER A 152 -7.98 0.63 -7.96
CA SER A 152 -8.43 2.01 -7.82
C SER A 152 -8.39 2.73 -9.17
N THR A 153 -9.02 3.90 -9.25
CA THR A 153 -8.91 4.78 -10.42
C THR A 153 -7.46 5.23 -10.62
N TYR A 154 -6.77 5.58 -9.54
CA TYR A 154 -5.39 6.04 -9.58
C TYR A 154 -4.40 4.95 -10.01
N ALA A 155 -4.65 3.69 -9.65
CA ALA A 155 -3.89 2.54 -10.18
C ALA A 155 -3.91 2.47 -11.72
N SER A 156 -4.93 3.01 -12.39
CA SER A 156 -4.98 3.05 -13.86
C SER A 156 -4.11 4.14 -14.49
N ALA A 157 -3.54 5.05 -13.68
CA ALA A 157 -2.80 6.21 -14.17
C ALA A 157 -1.43 5.84 -14.76
N HIS A 158 -0.72 4.90 -14.14
CA HIS A 158 0.62 4.48 -14.56
C HIS A 158 0.98 3.10 -13.97
N PRO A 159 1.78 2.24 -14.65
CA PRO A 159 2.17 0.92 -14.11
C PRO A 159 2.84 0.96 -12.72
N HIS A 160 3.64 1.98 -12.42
CA HIS A 160 4.17 2.18 -11.06
C HIS A 160 3.08 2.45 -10.02
N GLU A 161 2.01 3.18 -10.38
CA GLU A 161 0.88 3.44 -9.47
C GLU A 161 0.02 2.19 -9.29
N ASP A 162 -0.21 1.43 -10.36
CA ASP A 162 -0.85 0.12 -10.28
C ASP A 162 -0.10 -0.83 -9.34
N TRP A 163 1.23 -0.79 -9.39
CA TRP A 163 2.08 -1.51 -8.44
C TRP A 163 1.93 -1.00 -7.01
N ALA A 164 2.08 0.30 -6.77
CA ALA A 164 2.01 0.83 -5.41
C ALA A 164 0.64 0.60 -4.76
N GLU A 165 -0.43 0.82 -5.52
CA GLU A 165 -1.80 0.58 -5.07
C GLU A 165 -2.07 -0.89 -4.81
N THR A 166 -1.68 -1.79 -5.73
CA THR A 166 -1.93 -3.23 -5.53
C THR A 166 -1.08 -3.80 -4.39
N ALA A 167 0.16 -3.30 -4.18
CA ALA A 167 1.00 -3.71 -3.07
C ALA A 167 0.42 -3.25 -1.73
N SER A 168 -0.07 -2.02 -1.68
CA SER A 168 -0.78 -1.49 -0.51
C SER A 168 -2.00 -2.34 -0.15
N HIS A 169 -2.75 -2.82 -1.15
CA HIS A 169 -3.89 -3.72 -0.95
C HIS A 169 -3.49 -5.11 -0.47
N LEU A 170 -2.42 -5.70 -1.01
CA LEU A 170 -1.91 -6.99 -0.52
C LEU A 170 -1.50 -6.89 0.96
N LEU A 171 -0.74 -5.85 1.32
CA LEU A 171 -0.34 -5.60 2.71
C LEU A 171 -1.55 -5.34 3.60
N HIS A 172 -2.57 -4.66 3.09
CA HIS A 172 -3.82 -4.45 3.80
C HIS A 172 -4.56 -5.76 4.10
N LEU A 173 -4.73 -6.63 3.10
CA LEU A 173 -5.36 -7.93 3.26
C LEU A 173 -4.60 -8.84 4.23
N THR A 174 -3.26 -8.86 4.12
CA THR A 174 -2.38 -9.63 5.00
C THR A 174 -2.50 -9.16 6.45
N ASP A 175 -2.47 -7.84 6.68
CA ASP A 175 -2.59 -7.25 8.02
C ASP A 175 -3.97 -7.43 8.64
N ILE A 176 -5.04 -7.37 7.85
CA ILE A 176 -6.38 -7.67 8.35
C ILE A 176 -6.47 -9.12 8.78
N ALA A 177 -5.98 -10.04 7.96
CA ALA A 177 -5.97 -11.46 8.31
C ALA A 177 -5.16 -11.73 9.57
N ASP A 178 -4.00 -11.08 9.70
CA ASP A 178 -3.13 -11.23 10.86
C ASP A 178 -3.79 -10.66 12.13
N SER A 179 -4.38 -9.48 12.02
CA SER A 179 -5.14 -8.85 13.11
C SER A 179 -6.35 -9.69 13.54
N PHE A 180 -7.05 -10.32 12.58
CA PHE A 180 -8.19 -11.19 12.86
C PHE A 180 -7.76 -12.40 13.70
N VAL A 181 -6.66 -13.06 13.31
CA VAL A 181 -6.10 -14.20 14.08
C VAL A 181 -5.56 -13.74 15.43
N ALA A 182 -4.81 -12.64 15.48
CA ALA A 182 -4.23 -12.11 16.71
C ALA A 182 -5.29 -11.67 17.74
N ALA A 183 -6.46 -11.22 17.28
CA ALA A 183 -7.61 -10.91 18.12
C ALA A 183 -8.34 -12.15 18.68
N GLY A 184 -7.91 -13.36 18.30
CA GLY A 184 -8.56 -14.62 18.69
C GLY A 184 -9.88 -14.89 17.96
N LEU A 185 -10.16 -14.18 16.86
CA LEU A 185 -11.33 -14.44 16.04
C LEU A 185 -11.11 -15.70 15.19
N SER A 186 -12.21 -16.37 14.85
CA SER A 186 -12.18 -17.59 14.04
C SER A 186 -13.29 -17.59 12.99
N SER A 187 -13.05 -18.26 11.86
CA SER A 187 -14.02 -18.48 10.80
C SER A 187 -13.81 -19.86 10.18
N ALA A 188 -14.82 -20.35 9.44
CA ALA A 188 -14.73 -21.63 8.72
C ALA A 188 -13.67 -21.63 7.61
N ASP A 189 -13.31 -20.44 7.11
CA ASP A 189 -12.31 -20.27 6.05
C ASP A 189 -10.87 -20.28 6.59
N LEU A 190 -10.66 -20.19 7.90
CA LEU A 190 -9.31 -20.27 8.47
C LEU A 190 -8.69 -21.63 8.13
N PRO A 191 -7.47 -21.68 7.55
CA PRO A 191 -6.86 -22.94 7.14
C PRO A 191 -6.62 -23.91 8.30
N TYR A 192 -6.22 -23.39 9.45
CA TYR A 192 -6.01 -24.12 10.70
C TYR A 192 -5.95 -23.15 11.89
N PRO A 193 -6.16 -23.63 13.14
CA PRO A 193 -6.03 -22.80 14.34
C PRO A 193 -4.61 -22.23 14.48
N GLY A 194 -4.51 -20.91 14.71
CA GLY A 194 -3.21 -20.23 14.80
C GLY A 194 -2.51 -20.07 13.44
N TRP A 195 -3.25 -20.12 12.32
CA TRP A 195 -2.73 -19.79 11.00
C TRP A 195 -2.04 -18.43 11.01
N ASP A 196 -0.81 -18.39 10.50
CA ASP A 196 -0.03 -17.16 10.38
C ASP A 196 -0.09 -16.67 8.92
N PRO A 197 -0.81 -15.57 8.64
CA PRO A 197 -0.98 -15.05 7.29
C PRO A 197 0.33 -14.61 6.62
N TYR A 198 1.33 -14.19 7.41
CA TYR A 198 2.63 -13.80 6.90
C TYR A 198 3.48 -15.00 6.46
N MET A 199 3.18 -16.19 7.00
CA MET A 199 3.86 -17.44 6.65
C MET A 199 3.12 -18.22 5.55
N GLU A 200 1.94 -17.77 5.13
CA GLU A 200 1.19 -18.42 4.06
C GLU A 200 1.95 -18.35 2.73
N ALA A 201 2.13 -19.51 2.09
CA ALA A 201 2.84 -19.62 0.84
C ALA A 201 1.91 -19.49 -0.37
N ASP A 202 0.66 -19.92 -0.20
CA ASP A 202 -0.38 -19.90 -1.21
C ASP A 202 -1.08 -18.52 -1.20
N ALA A 203 -0.70 -17.69 -2.18
CA ALA A 203 -1.25 -16.35 -2.33
C ALA A 203 -2.77 -16.37 -2.51
N GLU A 204 -3.31 -17.33 -3.27
CA GLU A 204 -4.75 -17.41 -3.52
C GLU A 204 -5.50 -17.73 -2.23
N ARG A 205 -4.93 -18.61 -1.39
CA ARG A 205 -5.49 -18.90 -0.06
C ARG A 205 -5.48 -17.67 0.83
N LEU A 206 -4.35 -16.96 0.94
CA LEU A 206 -4.25 -15.74 1.73
C LEU A 206 -5.31 -14.70 1.28
N ILE A 207 -5.38 -14.44 -0.02
CA ILE A 207 -6.33 -13.47 -0.60
C ILE A 207 -7.78 -13.92 -0.35
N HIS A 208 -8.09 -15.20 -0.50
CA HIS A 208 -9.43 -15.75 -0.28
C HIS A 208 -9.87 -15.55 1.18
N VAL A 209 -9.05 -15.99 2.14
CA VAL A 209 -9.36 -15.89 3.58
C VAL A 209 -9.50 -14.43 4.01
N ALA A 210 -8.55 -13.57 3.62
CA ALA A 210 -8.60 -12.15 3.95
C ALA A 210 -9.84 -11.47 3.35
N THR A 211 -10.21 -11.79 2.11
CA THR A 211 -11.40 -11.21 1.47
C THR A 211 -12.69 -11.61 2.21
N HIS A 212 -12.82 -12.87 2.63
CA HIS A 212 -13.99 -13.32 3.38
C HIS A 212 -14.09 -12.65 4.75
N GLN A 213 -12.97 -12.50 5.46
CA GLN A 213 -12.92 -11.78 6.74
C GLN A 213 -13.33 -10.31 6.56
N VAL A 214 -12.80 -9.65 5.53
CA VAL A 214 -13.16 -8.28 5.18
C VAL A 214 -14.66 -8.15 4.86
N MET A 215 -15.23 -9.08 4.09
CA MET A 215 -16.66 -9.09 3.80
C MET A 215 -17.51 -9.22 5.07
N ALA A 216 -17.10 -10.06 6.03
CA ALA A 216 -17.76 -10.18 7.32
C ALA A 216 -17.67 -8.88 8.14
N ILE A 217 -16.50 -8.24 8.16
CA ILE A 217 -16.29 -6.94 8.84
C ILE A 217 -17.17 -5.85 8.22
N ASN A 218 -17.21 -5.75 6.89
CA ASN A 218 -18.09 -4.81 6.18
C ASN A 218 -19.57 -5.08 6.52
N HIS A 219 -19.99 -6.34 6.57
CA HIS A 219 -21.36 -6.70 6.95
C HIS A 219 -21.68 -6.23 8.39
N ILE A 220 -20.76 -6.39 9.34
CA ILE A 220 -20.90 -5.89 10.71
C ILE A 220 -21.02 -4.36 10.73
N ASN A 221 -20.18 -3.65 9.97
CA ASN A 221 -20.25 -2.19 9.88
C ASN A 221 -21.57 -1.67 9.34
N ARG A 222 -22.08 -2.30 8.28
CA ARG A 222 -23.40 -1.97 7.71
C ARG A 222 -24.53 -2.18 8.72
N ALA A 223 -24.44 -3.21 9.57
CA ALA A 223 -25.42 -3.44 10.64
C ALA A 223 -25.43 -2.32 11.70
N MET A 224 -24.34 -1.57 11.84
CA MET A 224 -24.24 -0.38 12.68
C MET A 224 -24.53 0.93 11.93
N GLY A 225 -24.89 0.86 10.65
CA GLY A 225 -25.09 2.05 9.79
C GLY A 225 -23.80 2.76 9.36
N LEU A 226 -22.65 2.08 9.45
CA LEU A 226 -21.35 2.60 9.00
C LEU A 226 -21.02 2.12 7.59
N SER A 227 -20.19 2.90 6.87
CA SER A 227 -19.66 2.51 5.55
C SER A 227 -18.74 1.29 5.63
N ASP A 228 -18.54 0.65 4.47
CA ASP A 228 -17.54 -0.40 4.33
C ASP A 228 -16.14 0.13 4.67
N LEU A 229 -15.38 -0.61 5.48
CA LEU A 229 -13.99 -0.25 5.81
C LEU A 229 -13.03 -0.62 4.68
N TYR A 230 -13.40 -1.62 3.88
CA TYR A 230 -12.69 -2.02 2.67
C TYR A 230 -13.70 -2.15 1.52
N PRO A 231 -13.94 -1.06 0.77
CA PRO A 231 -14.94 -1.01 -0.30
C PRO A 231 -14.40 -1.42 -1.68
N PHE A 232 -13.34 -2.24 -1.73
CA PHE A 232 -12.67 -2.59 -2.98
C PHE A 232 -13.22 -3.88 -3.60
N VAL A 233 -13.25 -3.91 -4.93
CA VAL A 233 -13.64 -5.09 -5.71
C VAL A 233 -12.39 -5.70 -6.33
N LEU A 234 -12.05 -6.92 -5.92
CA LEU A 234 -10.89 -7.65 -6.43
C LEU A 234 -11.28 -8.46 -7.67
N SER A 235 -11.24 -7.81 -8.84
CA SER A 235 -11.44 -8.47 -10.14
C SER A 235 -10.44 -9.61 -10.34
N GLN A 236 -10.69 -10.49 -11.32
CA GLN A 236 -9.75 -11.56 -11.64
C GLN A 236 -8.37 -11.02 -12.05
N ALA A 237 -8.31 -9.87 -12.74
CA ALA A 237 -7.05 -9.22 -13.08
C ALA A 237 -6.31 -8.68 -11.85
N VAL A 238 -7.03 -8.02 -10.93
CA VAL A 238 -6.45 -7.54 -9.66
C VAL A 238 -5.95 -8.72 -8.82
N ARG A 239 -6.69 -9.83 -8.74
CA ARG A 239 -6.25 -11.05 -8.06
C ARG A 239 -4.95 -11.60 -8.62
N ARG A 240 -4.80 -11.66 -9.95
CA ARG A 240 -3.53 -12.07 -10.58
C ARG A 240 -2.36 -11.17 -10.19
N LYS A 241 -2.58 -9.85 -10.14
CA LYS A 241 -1.57 -8.88 -9.69
C LYS A 241 -1.21 -9.06 -8.21
N LEU A 242 -2.20 -9.29 -7.34
CA LEU A 242 -1.97 -9.61 -5.93
C LEU A 242 -1.15 -10.89 -5.75
N VAL A 243 -1.45 -11.96 -6.51
CA VAL A 243 -0.67 -13.21 -6.50
C VAL A 243 0.77 -12.97 -6.95
N PHE A 244 0.96 -12.23 -8.04
CA PHE A 244 2.28 -11.83 -8.53
C PHE A 244 3.08 -11.12 -7.44
N MET A 245 2.48 -10.11 -6.82
CA MET A 245 3.13 -9.32 -5.76
C MET A 245 3.47 -10.15 -4.55
N HIS A 246 2.54 -11.00 -4.09
CA HIS A 246 2.78 -11.88 -2.95
C HIS A 246 4.00 -12.77 -3.22
N GLY A 247 4.10 -13.36 -4.41
CA GLY A 247 5.25 -14.17 -4.81
C GLY A 247 6.58 -13.42 -4.77
N TRP A 248 6.62 -12.14 -5.18
CA TRP A 248 7.83 -11.31 -5.10
C TRP A 248 8.14 -10.81 -3.70
N LEU A 249 7.16 -10.25 -3.00
CA LEU A 249 7.38 -9.62 -1.70
C LEU A 249 7.67 -10.63 -0.60
N ARG A 250 7.04 -11.81 -0.59
CA ARG A 250 7.28 -12.82 0.46
C ARG A 250 8.69 -13.40 0.47
N ARG A 251 9.43 -13.28 -0.65
CA ARG A 251 10.84 -13.71 -0.73
C ARG A 251 11.75 -12.82 0.10
N GLY A 252 11.32 -11.59 0.40
CA GLY A 252 12.10 -10.68 1.22
C GLY A 252 13.47 -10.37 0.64
N ALA A 253 14.44 -10.23 1.54
CA ALA A 253 15.86 -10.07 1.22
C ALA A 253 16.49 -11.27 0.50
N GLN A 254 15.85 -12.45 0.51
CA GLN A 254 16.34 -13.66 -0.17
C GLN A 254 16.11 -13.61 -1.68
N GLY A 255 15.29 -12.65 -2.14
CA GLY A 255 15.04 -12.40 -3.55
C GLY A 255 16.06 -11.51 -4.24
N LEU A 256 17.12 -11.05 -3.54
CA LEU A 256 18.23 -10.29 -4.13
C LEU A 256 19.08 -11.19 -5.04
#